data_AF-A0A0C2GXW6-F1
#
_entry.id   AF-A0A0C2GXW6-F1
#
_cell.length_a   1.000
_cell.length_b   1.000
_cell.length_c   1.000
_cell.angle_alpha   90.00
_cell.angle_beta   90.00
_cell.angle_gamma   90.00
#
_symmetry.space_group_name_H-M   'P 1'
#
loop_
_entity.id
_entity.type
_entity.pdbx_description
1 polymer ?
#
loop_
_entity_poly.entity_id
_entity_poly.type
_entity_poly.pdbx_seq_one_letter_code
_entity_poly.pdbx_strand_id
1 'polypeptide(L)'
;MTRSLASEWAKYGMRFNVIAPGPIPTEGAFSRLSTAAPEDMEAVAAQTVPVGRLGKPEELANLAAYICSDYSSWLNGAIIDFDGGQQFLNHGSSFGSHLHEMSSEDWEQIESNIRQRTGKAKSKM
;
A
#
# COMPACT_ATOMS: atom_id res chain seq x y z
N MET A 1 15.83 10.62 8.50
CA MET A 1 16.55 9.88 9.57
C MET A 1 16.94 8.47 9.11
N THR A 2 16.00 7.54 8.89
CA THR A 2 16.30 6.13 8.57
C THR A 2 17.31 5.95 7.43
N ARG A 3 17.07 6.56 6.26
CA ARG A 3 17.98 6.41 5.10
C ARG A 3 19.37 7.00 5.34
N SER A 4 19.47 8.10 6.08
CA SER A 4 20.76 8.71 6.43
C SER A 4 21.57 7.77 7.33
N LEU A 5 20.96 7.28 8.41
CA LEU A 5 21.64 6.38 9.35
C LEU A 5 21.93 4.99 8.74
N ALA A 6 21.06 4.51 7.85
CA ALA A 6 21.28 3.29 7.07
C ALA A 6 22.62 3.33 6.32
N SER A 7 23.02 4.49 5.80
CA SER A 7 24.32 4.68 5.14
C SER A 7 25.43 4.96 6.15
N GLU A 8 25.26 5.98 6.99
CA GLU A 8 26.31 6.51 7.86
C GLU A 8 26.79 5.51 8.93
N TRP A 9 25.88 4.65 9.42
CA TRP A 9 26.17 3.71 10.50
C TRP A 9 26.29 2.25 10.04
N ALA A 10 26.18 1.98 8.73
CA ALA A 10 26.39 0.63 8.17
C ALA A 10 27.76 0.05 8.56
N LYS A 11 28.81 0.88 8.59
CA LYS A 11 30.16 0.46 9.00
C LYS A 11 30.26 -0.04 10.45
N TYR A 12 29.26 0.26 11.28
CA TYR A 12 29.15 -0.23 12.66
C TYR A 12 28.28 -1.50 12.77
N GLY A 13 27.86 -2.09 11.66
CA GLY A 13 26.99 -3.27 11.63
C GLY A 13 25.52 -2.97 11.93
N MET A 14 25.10 -1.70 11.91
CA MET A 14 23.72 -1.30 12.17
C MET A 14 22.88 -1.23 10.88
N ARG A 15 21.60 -1.57 10.98
CA ARG A 15 20.63 -1.53 9.88
C ARG A 15 19.39 -0.75 10.31
N PHE A 16 18.84 0.03 9.39
CA PHE A 16 17.68 0.89 9.65
C PHE A 16 16.63 0.68 8.56
N ASN A 17 15.43 0.23 8.95
CA ASN A 17 14.30 0.07 8.04
C ASN A 17 13.05 0.70 8.68
N VAL A 18 12.04 1.00 7.87
CA VAL A 18 10.75 1.57 8.31
C VAL A 18 9.62 0.72 7.79
N ILE A 19 8.63 0.50 8.65
CA ILE A 19 7.31 0.01 8.25
C ILE A 19 6.37 1.22 8.27
N ALA A 20 5.66 1.45 7.17
CA ALA A 20 4.63 2.48 7.06
C ALA A 20 3.26 1.78 7.03
N PRO A 21 2.63 1.54 8.20
CA PRO A 21 1.38 0.81 8.27
C PRO A 21 0.20 1.66 7.80
N GLY A 22 -0.76 1.00 7.15
CA GLY A 22 -2.12 1.53 6.97
C GLY A 22 -2.97 1.33 8.24
N PRO A 23 -4.31 1.34 8.11
CA PRO A 23 -5.19 1.20 9.26
C PRO A 23 -5.13 -0.23 9.83
N ILE A 24 -4.70 -0.31 11.09
CA ILE A 24 -4.68 -1.54 11.89
C ILE A 24 -5.45 -1.23 13.18
N PRO A 25 -6.49 -2.01 13.52
CA PRO A 25 -7.29 -1.76 14.71
C PRO A 25 -6.46 -2.02 15.95
N THR A 26 -6.47 -1.05 16.86
CA THR A 26 -5.95 -1.19 18.22
C THR A 26 -7.01 -0.72 19.20
N GLU A 27 -6.89 -1.13 20.47
CA GLU A 27 -7.75 -0.64 21.53
C GLU A 27 -7.74 0.91 21.54
N GLY A 28 -8.91 1.51 21.36
CA GLY A 28 -9.07 2.96 21.36
C GLY A 28 -8.78 3.69 20.04
N ALA A 29 -8.36 3.01 18.97
CA ALA A 29 -8.04 3.68 17.69
C ALA A 29 -9.26 4.37 17.07
N PHE A 30 -10.38 3.65 16.96
CA PHE A 30 -11.59 4.16 16.31
C PHE A 30 -12.55 4.86 17.28
N SER A 31 -12.62 4.41 18.54
CA SER A 31 -13.53 4.98 19.54
C SER A 31 -13.19 6.39 20.01
N ARG A 32 -11.96 6.87 19.73
CA ARG A 32 -11.54 8.25 20.02
C ARG A 32 -11.79 9.21 18.87
N LEU A 33 -12.09 8.70 17.68
CA LEU A 33 -12.24 9.48 16.45
C LEU A 33 -13.70 9.75 16.09
N SER A 34 -14.64 8.99 16.65
CA SER A 34 -16.06 9.09 16.35
C SER A 34 -16.91 8.65 17.53
N THR A 35 -18.12 9.20 17.62
CA THR A 35 -19.18 8.72 18.53
C THR A 35 -19.95 7.52 17.94
N ALA A 36 -19.70 7.17 16.68
CA ALA A 36 -20.25 5.97 16.04
C ALA A 36 -19.69 4.70 16.67
N ALA A 37 -20.37 3.57 16.44
CA ALA A 37 -19.86 2.28 16.88
C ALA A 37 -18.49 2.00 16.23
N PRO A 38 -17.51 1.44 16.96
CA PRO A 38 -16.19 1.12 16.40
C PRO A 38 -16.26 0.25 15.15
N GLU A 39 -17.21 -0.68 15.10
CA GLU A 39 -17.46 -1.59 13.98
C GLU A 39 -17.82 -0.83 12.68
N ASP A 40 -18.64 0.22 12.78
CA ASP A 40 -19.01 1.05 11.63
C ASP A 40 -17.79 1.81 11.10
N MET A 41 -16.95 2.33 12.00
CA MET A 41 -15.72 3.04 11.64
C MET A 41 -14.70 2.13 10.98
N GLU A 42 -14.55 0.90 11.47
CA GLU A 42 -13.70 -0.11 10.86
C GLU A 42 -14.19 -0.51 9.47
N ALA A 43 -15.51 -0.67 9.29
CA ALA A 43 -16.11 -0.97 8.00
C ALA A 43 -15.87 0.16 6.98
N VAL A 44 -16.01 1.42 7.39
CA VAL A 44 -15.70 2.59 6.55
C VAL A 44 -14.21 2.63 6.21
N ALA A 45 -13.33 2.43 7.19
CA ALA A 45 -11.89 2.42 6.95
C ALA A 45 -11.47 1.30 5.97
N ALA A 46 -12.08 0.11 6.09
CA ALA A 46 -11.81 -1.02 5.21
C ALA A 46 -12.14 -0.73 3.74
N GLN A 47 -13.17 0.07 3.46
CA GLN A 47 -13.52 0.46 2.08
C GLN A 47 -12.45 1.32 1.40
N THR A 48 -11.60 1.99 2.18
CA THR A 48 -10.50 2.80 1.64
C THR A 48 -9.25 1.99 1.32
N VAL A 49 -9.21 0.70 1.71
CA VAL A 49 -8.07 -0.20 1.54
C VAL A 49 -8.36 -1.13 0.35
N PRO A 50 -7.55 -1.14 -0.72
CA PRO A 50 -7.75 -2.01 -1.89
C PRO A 50 -7.91 -3.51 -1.58
N VAL A 51 -7.19 -4.01 -0.57
CA VAL A 51 -7.32 -5.42 -0.13
C VAL A 51 -8.69 -5.72 0.52
N GLY A 52 -9.50 -4.69 0.81
CA GLY A 52 -10.89 -4.82 1.28
C GLY A 52 -11.04 -5.12 2.76
N ARG A 53 -9.96 -4.97 3.54
CA ARG A 53 -9.96 -5.15 5.00
C ARG A 53 -8.86 -4.33 5.66
N LEU A 54 -8.98 -4.16 6.98
CA LEU A 54 -7.90 -3.64 7.80
C LEU A 54 -6.78 -4.69 7.99
N GLY A 55 -5.56 -4.20 8.24
CA GLY A 55 -4.46 -5.06 8.66
C GLY A 55 -4.68 -5.56 10.09
N LYS A 56 -4.02 -6.65 10.48
CA LYS A 56 -4.05 -7.15 11.87
C LYS A 56 -2.72 -6.88 12.58
N PRO A 57 -2.72 -6.66 13.90
CA PRO A 57 -1.48 -6.51 14.68
C PRO A 57 -0.49 -7.65 14.47
N GLU A 58 -0.97 -8.89 14.33
CA GLU A 58 -0.13 -10.07 14.12
C GLU A 58 0.57 -10.05 12.77
N GLU A 59 -0.07 -9.49 11.73
CA GLU A 59 0.56 -9.36 10.41
C GLU A 59 1.69 -8.32 10.43
N LEU A 60 1.48 -7.20 11.14
CA LEU A 60 2.53 -6.21 11.38
C LEU A 60 3.68 -6.80 12.21
N ALA A 61 3.35 -7.58 13.25
CA ALA A 61 4.33 -8.24 14.09
C ALA A 61 5.18 -9.24 13.30
N ASN A 62 4.58 -10.00 12.39
CA ASN A 62 5.31 -10.90 11.50
C ASN A 62 6.30 -10.15 10.60
N LEU A 63 5.89 -9.03 10.00
CA LEU A 63 6.78 -8.20 9.19
C LEU A 63 7.91 -7.59 10.03
N ALA A 64 7.60 -7.08 11.22
CA ALA A 64 8.59 -6.53 12.14
C ALA A 64 9.61 -7.61 12.58
N ALA A 65 9.14 -8.82 12.90
CA ALA A 65 9.99 -9.94 13.25
C ALA A 65 10.93 -10.32 12.10
N TYR A 66 10.43 -10.37 10.86
CA TYR A 66 11.27 -10.60 9.68
C TYR A 66 12.36 -9.54 9.53
N ILE A 67 12.01 -8.25 9.59
CA ILE A 67 12.94 -7.12 9.41
C ILE A 67 14.03 -7.06 10.50
N CYS A 68 13.69 -7.50 11.71
CA CYS A 68 14.62 -7.58 12.83
C CYS A 68 15.49 -8.85 12.82
N SER A 69 15.12 -9.87 12.05
CA SER A 69 15.84 -11.14 11.99
C SER A 69 17.08 -11.09 11.09
N ASP A 70 17.91 -12.14 11.18
CA ASP A 70 19.06 -12.33 10.29
C ASP A 70 18.66 -12.71 8.85
N TYR A 71 17.43 -13.19 8.64
CA TYR A 71 16.89 -13.46 7.30
C TYR A 71 16.81 -12.20 6.45
N SER A 72 16.71 -11.02 7.07
CA SER A 72 16.75 -9.72 6.40
C SER A 72 18.06 -8.96 6.65
N SER A 73 19.18 -9.68 6.88
CA SER A 73 20.49 -9.08 7.17
C SER A 73 21.02 -8.16 6.07
N TRP A 74 20.52 -8.27 4.84
CA TRP A 74 20.88 -7.39 3.71
C TRP A 74 19.85 -6.27 3.45
N LEU A 75 18.73 -6.26 4.17
CA LEU A 75 17.72 -5.22 4.06
C LEU A 75 18.13 -4.02 4.94
N ASN A 76 18.50 -2.91 4.30
CA ASN A 76 18.91 -1.68 4.98
C ASN A 76 18.48 -0.43 4.20
N GLY A 77 17.87 0.53 4.88
CA GLY A 77 17.33 1.76 4.32
C GLY A 77 15.95 1.63 3.68
N ALA A 78 15.29 0.47 3.82
CA ALA A 78 14.00 0.21 3.22
C ALA A 78 12.87 0.98 3.91
N ILE A 79 11.90 1.41 3.11
CA ILE A 79 10.60 1.89 3.57
C ILE A 79 9.59 0.92 2.99
N ILE A 80 8.86 0.22 3.85
CA ILE A 80 7.93 -0.83 3.47
C ILE A 80 6.53 -0.35 3.81
N ASP A 81 5.77 -0.02 2.78
CA ASP A 81 4.35 0.28 2.92
C ASP A 81 3.61 -1.03 3.26
N PHE A 82 2.90 -1.00 4.39
CA PHE A 82 2.20 -2.15 4.94
C PHE A 82 0.73 -1.76 5.21
N ASP A 83 0.01 -1.47 4.14
CA ASP A 83 -1.24 -0.72 4.19
C ASP A 83 -2.34 -1.29 3.29
N GLY A 84 -2.14 -2.49 2.74
CA GLY A 84 -3.08 -3.10 1.80
C GLY A 84 -3.26 -2.30 0.49
N GLY A 85 -2.28 -1.48 0.11
CA GLY A 85 -2.29 -0.66 -1.11
C GLY A 85 -2.97 0.70 -0.97
N GLN A 86 -3.42 1.07 0.23
CA GLN A 86 -4.19 2.29 0.50
C GLN A 86 -3.46 3.56 0.03
N GLN A 87 -2.16 3.68 0.32
CA GLN A 87 -1.36 4.85 0.01
C GLN A 87 -1.27 5.08 -1.50
N PHE A 88 -1.16 4.01 -2.29
CA PHE A 88 -1.05 4.11 -3.75
C PHE A 88 -2.39 4.35 -4.43
N LEU A 89 -3.50 3.82 -3.88
CA LEU A 89 -4.82 4.13 -4.40
C LEU A 89 -5.11 5.64 -4.30
N ASN A 90 -4.76 6.25 -3.16
CA ASN A 90 -5.07 7.66 -2.88
C ASN A 90 -3.97 8.65 -3.30
N HIS A 91 -2.88 8.17 -3.91
CA HIS A 91 -1.79 9.04 -4.34
C HIS A 91 -2.17 9.82 -5.61
N GLY A 92 -1.77 11.09 -5.72
CA GLY A 92 -2.11 11.95 -6.88
C GLY A 92 -1.51 11.52 -8.22
N SER A 93 -0.64 10.50 -8.23
CA SER A 93 -0.14 9.87 -9.46
C SER A 93 -0.92 8.61 -9.87
N SER A 94 -1.94 8.22 -9.09
CA SER A 94 -2.87 7.14 -9.39
C SER A 94 -4.13 7.71 -10.05
N PHE A 95 -4.88 6.86 -10.73
CA PHE A 95 -6.22 7.17 -11.20
C PHE A 95 -7.28 7.08 -10.08
N GLY A 96 -6.85 6.90 -8.82
CA GLY A 96 -7.76 6.78 -7.69
C GLY A 96 -8.60 5.52 -7.78
N SER A 97 -9.82 5.59 -7.24
CA SER A 97 -10.81 4.52 -7.35
C SER A 97 -11.37 4.36 -8.77
N HIS A 98 -11.12 5.32 -9.69
CA HIS A 98 -11.74 5.31 -11.02
C HIS A 98 -11.48 4.01 -11.78
N LEU A 99 -10.23 3.55 -11.85
CA LEU A 99 -9.89 2.29 -12.51
C LEU A 99 -10.36 1.05 -11.72
N HIS A 100 -10.52 1.19 -10.40
CA HIS A 100 -10.96 0.11 -9.51
C HIS A 100 -12.48 -0.15 -9.61
N GLU A 101 -13.24 0.87 -10.01
CA GLU A 101 -14.70 0.80 -10.18
C GLU A 101 -15.11 0.35 -11.60
N MET A 102 -14.15 0.22 -12.53
CA MET A 102 -14.44 -0.14 -13.92
C MET A 102 -14.91 -1.59 -14.04
N SER A 103 -15.96 -1.78 -14.84
CA SER A 103 -16.46 -3.10 -15.20
C SER A 103 -15.52 -3.80 -16.20
N SER A 104 -15.72 -5.11 -16.39
CA SER A 104 -14.97 -5.86 -17.41
C SER A 104 -15.32 -5.37 -18.82
N GLU A 105 -16.57 -4.98 -19.05
CA GLU A 105 -17.01 -4.39 -20.31
C GLU A 105 -16.31 -3.05 -20.60
N ASP A 106 -16.12 -2.20 -19.59
CA ASP A 106 -15.39 -0.95 -19.76
C ASP A 106 -13.93 -1.19 -20.16
N TRP A 107 -13.30 -2.20 -19.56
CA TRP A 107 -11.94 -2.62 -19.89
C TRP A 107 -11.82 -3.14 -21.33
N GLU A 108 -12.75 -3.99 -21.75
CA GLU A 108 -12.81 -4.50 -23.14
C GLU A 108 -12.96 -3.37 -24.15
N GLN A 109 -13.81 -2.39 -23.85
CA GLN A 109 -14.03 -1.23 -24.70
C GLN A 109 -12.78 -0.35 -24.81
N ILE A 110 -12.09 -0.09 -23.69
CA ILE A 110 -10.83 0.67 -23.69
C ILE A 110 -9.76 -0.07 -24.48
N GLU A 111 -9.60 -1.37 -24.27
CA GLU A 111 -8.60 -2.17 -24.97
C GLU A 111 -8.83 -2.15 -26.48
N SER A 112 -10.08 -2.35 -26.92
CA SER A 112 -10.48 -2.28 -28.32
C SER A 112 -10.11 -0.92 -28.95
N ASN A 113 -10.41 0.17 -28.25
CA ASN A 113 -10.09 1.53 -28.69
C ASN A 113 -8.58 1.76 -28.83
N ILE A 114 -7.77 1.28 -27.88
CA ILE A 114 -6.31 1.39 -27.92
C ILE A 114 -5.75 0.61 -29.11
N ARG A 115 -6.16 -0.65 -29.29
CA ARG A 115 -5.72 -1.52 -30.38
C ARG A 115 -6.02 -0.90 -31.76
N GLN A 116 -7.19 -0.31 -31.94
CA GLN A 116 -7.56 0.36 -33.18
C GLN A 116 -6.67 1.58 -33.49
N ARG A 117 -6.32 2.37 -32.46
CA ARG A 117 -5.44 3.55 -32.62
C ARG A 117 -4.01 3.14 -32.96
N THR A 118 -3.44 2.16 -32.25
CA THR A 118 -2.07 1.69 -32.48
C THR A 118 -1.94 0.90 -33.79
N GLY A 119 -2.96 0.11 -34.17
CA GLY A 119 -3.00 -0.59 -35.46
C GLY A 119 -3.04 0.37 -36.65
N LYS A 120 -3.79 1.47 -36.56
CA LYS A 120 -3.78 2.54 -37.58
C LYS A 120 -2.45 3.28 -37.68
N ALA A 121 -1.70 3.42 -36.58
CA ALA A 121 -0.38 4.06 -36.59
C ALA A 121 0.68 3.21 -37.32
N LYS A 122 0.65 1.88 -37.18
CA LYS A 122 1.57 0.97 -37.89
C LYS A 122 1.30 0.84 -39.38
N SER A 123 0.07 1.06 -39.84
CA SER A 123 -0.30 1.01 -41.27
C SER A 123 0.13 2.24 -42.06
N LYS A 124 0.64 3.30 -41.41
CA LYS A 124 1.03 4.58 -42.03
C LYS A 124 2.54 4.81 -42.09
N MET A 125 3.35 3.83 -41.67
CA MET A 125 4.80 3.76 -41.93
C MET A 125 5.06 2.69 -43.00
#